data_AF-A0A2H0P370-F1
#
_entry.id   AF-A0A2H0P370-F1
#
_cell.length_a   1.000
_cell.length_b   1.000
_cell.length_c   1.000
_cell.angle_alpha   90.00
_cell.angle_beta   90.00
_cell.angle_gamma   90.00
#
_symmetry.space_group_name_H-M   'P 1'
#
loop_
_entity.id
_entity.type
_entity.pdbx_description
1 polymer ?
#
loop_
_entity_poly.entity_id
_entity_poly.type
_entity_poly.pdbx_seq_one_letter_code
_entity_poly.pdbx_strand_id
1 'polypeptide(L)'
;MTHEQIQKQLSAWLDGELDSAASSEVSSHLASCAACEGEAARLRRLGTVLFRAAAPADPRSTESFVARVMSRVESESVAPWERFAARILAPAFAVALAGLLLTISLPREDADAPLGVAMSIDTESVLGVAP
;
A
#
# COMPACT_ATOMS: atom_id res chain seq x y z
N MET A 1 38.05 -18.66 -7.84
CA MET A 1 38.78 -18.06 -8.98
C MET A 1 40.23 -17.68 -8.63
N THR A 2 41.14 -17.63 -9.60
CA THR A 2 42.51 -17.09 -9.44
C THR A 2 42.51 -15.55 -9.44
N HIS A 3 43.58 -14.92 -8.95
CA HIS A 3 43.73 -13.46 -8.93
C HIS A 3 43.54 -12.82 -10.32
N GLU A 4 44.13 -13.41 -11.37
CA GLU A 4 43.99 -12.93 -12.75
C GLU A 4 42.54 -13.07 -13.28
N GLN A 5 41.85 -14.15 -12.92
CA GLN A 5 40.44 -14.34 -13.28
C GLN A 5 39.53 -13.32 -12.58
N ILE A 6 39.86 -12.94 -11.34
CA ILE A 6 39.13 -11.89 -10.62
C ILE A 6 39.30 -10.54 -11.32
N GLN A 7 40.55 -10.16 -11.66
CA GLN A 7 40.83 -8.90 -12.34
C GLN A 7 40.03 -8.74 -13.65
N LYS A 8 39.93 -9.81 -14.44
CA LYS A 8 39.15 -9.82 -15.70
C LYS A 8 37.64 -9.66 -15.49
N GLN A 9 37.13 -10.00 -14.31
CA GLN A 9 35.71 -9.94 -13.98
C GLN A 9 35.31 -8.66 -13.21
N LEU A 10 36.25 -7.78 -12.86
CA LEU A 10 35.94 -6.59 -12.06
C LEU A 10 34.95 -5.64 -12.73
N SER A 11 35.03 -5.44 -14.05
CA SER A 11 34.05 -4.59 -14.76
C SER A 11 32.66 -5.20 -14.69
N ALA A 12 32.51 -6.45 -15.12
CA ALA A 12 31.24 -7.17 -15.08
C ALA A 12 30.65 -7.23 -13.66
N TRP A 13 31.50 -7.34 -12.63
CA TRP A 13 31.07 -7.28 -11.23
C TRP A 13 30.55 -5.88 -10.84
N LEU A 14 31.25 -4.82 -11.23
CA LEU A 14 30.83 -3.43 -10.99
C LEU A 14 29.53 -3.09 -11.72
N ASP A 15 29.34 -3.63 -12.91
CA ASP A 15 28.16 -3.43 -13.76
C ASP A 15 26.98 -4.34 -13.35
N GLY A 16 27.21 -5.29 -12.42
CA GLY A 16 26.19 -6.21 -11.92
C GLY A 16 25.81 -7.33 -12.89
N GLU A 17 26.68 -7.65 -13.86
CA GLU A 17 26.44 -8.62 -14.94
C GLU A 17 26.79 -10.06 -14.54
N LEU A 18 27.49 -10.25 -13.42
CA LEU A 18 27.83 -11.57 -12.91
C LEU A 18 26.62 -12.26 -12.26
N ASP A 19 26.56 -13.58 -12.40
CA ASP A 19 25.63 -14.38 -11.60
C ASP A 19 25.97 -14.31 -10.10
N SER A 20 25.02 -14.74 -9.27
CA SER A 20 25.15 -14.65 -7.81
C SER A 20 26.37 -15.41 -7.25
N ALA A 21 26.77 -16.52 -7.85
CA ALA A 21 27.90 -17.33 -7.38
C ALA A 21 29.22 -16.63 -7.70
N ALA A 22 29.39 -16.21 -8.95
CA ALA A 22 30.57 -15.47 -9.41
C ALA A 22 30.71 -14.12 -8.68
N SER A 23 29.60 -13.41 -8.47
CA SER A 23 29.61 -12.14 -7.72
C SER A 23 30.05 -12.33 -6.26
N SER A 24 29.61 -13.42 -5.62
CA SER A 24 30.05 -13.77 -4.27
C SER A 24 31.53 -14.12 -4.21
N GLU A 25 32.04 -14.89 -5.17
CA GLU A 25 33.48 -15.19 -5.27
C GLU A 25 34.33 -13.94 -5.43
N VAL A 26 33.93 -13.02 -6.32
CA VAL A 26 34.63 -11.74 -6.51
C VAL A 26 34.60 -10.91 -5.25
N SER A 27 33.44 -10.77 -4.61
CA SER A 27 33.29 -9.99 -3.37
C SER A 27 34.16 -10.52 -2.24
N SER A 28 34.23 -11.85 -2.08
CA SER A 28 35.09 -12.51 -1.09
C SER A 28 36.58 -12.25 -1.35
N HIS A 29 37.02 -12.30 -2.62
CA HIS A 29 38.39 -11.98 -2.98
C HIS A 29 38.73 -10.51 -2.71
N LEU A 30 37.84 -9.58 -3.05
CA LEU A 30 38.03 -8.15 -2.80
C LEU A 30 38.18 -7.83 -1.30
N ALA A 31 37.50 -8.58 -0.42
CA ALA A 31 37.62 -8.40 1.02
C ALA A 31 39.01 -8.78 1.58
N SER A 32 39.78 -9.59 0.86
CA SER A 32 41.08 -10.11 1.31
C SER A 32 42.27 -9.66 0.44
N CYS A 33 42.03 -9.07 -0.73
CA CYS A 33 43.07 -8.66 -1.68
C CYS A 33 43.02 -7.16 -1.98
N ALA A 34 43.90 -6.40 -1.31
CA ALA A 34 44.01 -4.95 -1.49
C ALA A 34 44.37 -4.52 -2.92
N ALA A 35 45.10 -5.35 -3.68
CA ALA A 35 45.43 -5.05 -5.07
C ALA A 35 44.18 -5.07 -5.98
N CYS A 36 43.32 -6.09 -5.84
CA CYS A 36 42.06 -6.15 -6.59
C CYS A 36 41.06 -5.10 -6.13
N GLU A 37 41.00 -4.80 -4.83
CA GLU A 37 40.17 -3.71 -4.30
C GLU A 37 40.60 -2.36 -4.89
N GLY A 38 41.91 -2.08 -4.92
CA GLY A 38 42.45 -0.87 -5.52
C GLY A 38 42.12 -0.74 -7.01
N GLU A 39 42.20 -1.84 -7.77
CA GLU A 39 41.82 -1.83 -9.19
C GLU A 39 40.30 -1.61 -9.37
N ALA A 40 39.46 -2.27 -8.58
CA ALA A 40 38.02 -2.04 -8.59
C ALA A 40 37.68 -0.58 -8.24
N ALA A 41 38.38 0.02 -7.27
CA ALA A 41 38.24 1.42 -6.92
C ALA A 41 38.67 2.35 -8.06
N ARG A 42 39.76 2.02 -8.78
CA ARG A 42 40.21 2.76 -9.96
C ARG A 42 39.18 2.72 -11.08
N LEU A 43 38.61 1.56 -11.37
CA LEU A 43 37.55 1.39 -12.36
C LEU A 43 36.29 2.20 -11.99
N ARG A 44 35.84 2.16 -10.72
CA ARG A 44 34.74 3.01 -10.24
C ARG A 44 35.01 4.51 -10.43
N ARG A 45 36.22 4.96 -10.09
CA ARG A 45 36.61 6.37 -10.27
C ARG A 45 36.59 6.77 -11.73
N LEU A 46 37.10 5.92 -12.62
CA LEU A 46 37.06 6.15 -14.06
C LEU A 46 35.61 6.29 -14.56
N GLY A 47 34.73 5.36 -14.18
CA GLY A 47 33.30 5.43 -14.54
C GLY A 47 32.64 6.72 -14.06
N THR A 48 32.94 7.17 -12.83
CA THR A 48 32.42 8.44 -12.29
C THR A 48 32.88 9.65 -13.11
N VAL A 49 34.16 9.68 -13.51
CA VAL A 49 34.70 10.78 -14.32
C VAL A 49 34.07 10.81 -15.71
N LEU A 50 33.96 9.64 -16.37
CA LEU A 50 33.34 9.53 -17.68
C LEU A 50 31.86 9.92 -17.65
N PHE A 51 31.12 9.48 -16.64
CA PHE A 51 29.72 9.84 -16.46
C PHE A 51 29.53 11.36 -16.30
N ARG A 52 30.38 12.01 -15.50
CA ARG A 52 30.34 13.48 -15.33
C ARG A 52 30.73 14.22 -16.60
N ALA A 53 31.70 13.71 -17.35
CA ALA A 53 32.09 14.29 -18.63
C ALA A 53 30.98 14.16 -19.69
N ALA A 54 30.16 13.12 -19.60
CA ALA A 54 29.01 12.88 -20.47
C ALA A 54 27.74 13.64 -20.05
N ALA A 55 27.82 14.57 -19.08
CA ALA A 55 26.65 15.32 -18.62
C ALA A 55 25.91 16.02 -19.78
N PRO A 56 24.57 15.94 -19.82
CA PRO A 56 23.78 16.47 -20.92
C PRO A 56 23.94 17.98 -21.06
N ALA A 57 23.98 18.45 -22.31
CA ALA A 57 24.18 19.86 -22.65
C ALA A 57 23.03 20.78 -22.19
N ASP A 58 21.81 20.24 -21.99
CA ASP A 58 20.64 21.00 -21.53
C ASP A 58 19.99 20.37 -20.28
N PRO A 59 20.12 21.02 -19.11
CA PRO A 59 19.49 20.58 -17.87
C PRO A 59 17.96 20.47 -17.93
N ARG A 60 17.27 21.32 -18.71
CA ARG A 60 15.80 21.32 -18.78
C ARG A 60 15.24 20.06 -19.45
N SER A 61 15.97 19.53 -20.44
CA SER A 61 15.63 18.26 -21.06
C SER A 61 15.74 17.08 -20.08
N THR A 62 16.67 17.16 -19.12
CA THR A 62 16.89 16.14 -18.09
C THR A 62 15.77 16.13 -17.07
N GLU A 63 15.35 17.30 -16.57
CA GLU A 63 14.25 17.42 -15.59
C GLU A 63 12.94 16.86 -16.14
N SER A 64 12.57 17.24 -17.37
CA SER A 64 11.35 16.73 -18.01
C SER A 64 11.41 15.22 -18.28
N PHE A 65 12.59 14.68 -18.59
CA PHE A 65 12.79 13.24 -18.73
C PHE A 65 12.64 12.51 -17.39
N VAL A 66 13.33 12.99 -16.35
CA VAL A 66 13.25 12.42 -14.99
C VAL A 66 11.81 12.45 -14.48
N ALA A 67 11.10 13.58 -14.63
CA ALA A 67 9.70 13.68 -14.23
C ALA A 67 8.81 12.62 -14.91
N ARG A 68 8.98 12.40 -16.22
CA ARG A 68 8.25 11.36 -16.97
C ARG A 68 8.62 9.93 -16.58
N VAL A 69 9.86 9.67 -16.19
CA VAL A 69 10.28 8.35 -15.72
C VAL A 69 9.69 8.08 -14.33
N MET A 70 9.85 9.03 -13.40
CA MET A 70 9.36 8.88 -12.03
C MET A 70 7.83 8.75 -11.97
N SER A 71 7.09 9.48 -12.82
CA SER A 71 5.63 9.34 -12.89
C SER A 71 5.17 7.93 -13.31
N ARG A 72 5.99 7.19 -14.07
CA ARG A 72 5.69 5.82 -14.48
C ARG A 72 5.96 4.83 -13.34
N VAL A 73 7.07 4.98 -12.64
CA VAL A 73 7.43 4.14 -11.48
C VAL A 73 6.35 4.23 -10.39
N GLU A 74 5.88 5.44 -10.09
CA GLU A 74 4.85 5.65 -9.06
C GLU A 74 3.46 5.11 -9.48
N SER A 75 3.16 5.12 -10.78
CA SER A 75 1.88 4.60 -11.29
C SER A 75 1.75 3.07 -11.18
N GLU A 76 2.87 2.35 -11.11
CA GLU A 76 2.90 0.90 -10.89
C GLU A 76 2.88 0.52 -9.40
N SER A 77 3.14 1.47 -8.49
CA SER A 77 3.22 1.20 -7.04
C SER A 77 1.90 1.33 -6.27
N VAL A 78 0.76 1.58 -6.94
CA VAL A 78 -0.53 1.54 -6.23
C VAL A 78 -0.85 0.09 -5.84
N ALA A 79 -0.81 -0.16 -4.54
CA ALA A 79 -0.86 -1.51 -4.00
C ALA A 79 -2.18 -2.19 -4.42
N PRO A 80 -2.14 -3.43 -4.94
CA PRO A 80 -3.33 -4.14 -5.44
C PRO A 80 -4.47 -4.22 -4.41
N TRP A 81 -4.12 -4.25 -3.12
CA TRP A 81 -5.08 -4.33 -2.02
C TRP A 81 -5.89 -3.04 -1.82
N GLU A 82 -5.37 -1.86 -2.15
CA GLU A 82 -6.12 -0.59 -2.06
C GLU A 82 -7.23 -0.54 -3.12
N ARG A 83 -6.94 -1.02 -4.33
CA ARG A 83 -7.94 -1.12 -5.42
C ARG A 83 -9.04 -2.13 -5.07
N PHE A 84 -8.68 -3.24 -4.41
CA PHE A 84 -9.63 -4.26 -3.98
C PHE A 84 -10.48 -3.78 -2.79
N ALA A 85 -9.85 -3.15 -1.80
CA ALA A 85 -10.52 -2.58 -0.64
C ALA A 85 -11.52 -1.49 -1.05
N ALA A 86 -11.15 -0.57 -1.94
CA ALA A 86 -12.06 0.44 -2.46
C ALA A 86 -13.27 -0.17 -3.19
N ARG A 87 -13.07 -1.27 -3.93
CA ARG A 87 -14.13 -1.92 -4.71
C ARG A 87 -15.11 -2.73 -3.85
N ILE A 88 -14.73 -3.13 -2.64
CA ILE A 88 -15.60 -3.87 -1.71
C ILE A 88 -16.18 -2.97 -0.62
N LEU A 89 -15.36 -2.11 -0.01
CA LEU A 89 -15.80 -1.28 1.11
C LEU A 89 -16.78 -0.19 0.65
N ALA A 90 -16.55 0.45 -0.51
CA ALA A 90 -17.46 1.49 -1.01
C ALA A 90 -18.91 1.00 -1.22
N PRO A 91 -19.19 -0.12 -1.91
CA PRO A 91 -20.56 -0.63 -2.01
C PRO A 91 -21.08 -1.18 -0.68
N ALA A 92 -20.24 -1.78 0.17
CA ALA A 92 -20.66 -2.28 1.48
C ALA A 92 -21.18 -1.17 2.41
N PHE A 93 -20.48 -0.03 2.44
CA PHE A 93 -20.94 1.15 3.19
C PHE A 93 -22.25 1.73 2.61
N ALA A 94 -22.39 1.78 1.28
CA ALA A 94 -23.63 2.25 0.65
C ALA A 94 -24.84 1.35 0.98
N VAL A 95 -24.67 0.03 0.97
CA VAL A 95 -25.72 -0.94 1.35
C VAL A 95 -26.06 -0.82 2.84
N ALA A 96 -25.05 -0.74 3.71
CA ALA A 96 -25.28 -0.59 5.15
C ALA A 96 -26.04 0.71 5.48
N LEU A 97 -25.67 1.82 4.84
CA LEU A 97 -26.36 3.10 5.01
C LEU A 97 -27.81 3.04 4.50
N ALA A 98 -28.03 2.42 3.34
CA ALA A 98 -29.38 2.24 2.78
C ALA A 98 -30.26 1.36 3.68
N GLY A 99 -29.71 0.26 4.21
CA GLY A 99 -30.40 -0.61 5.17
C GLY A 99 -30.75 0.12 6.47
N LEU A 100 -29.82 0.92 7.02
CA LEU A 100 -30.06 1.73 8.21
C LEU A 100 -31.17 2.76 7.95
N LEU A 101 -31.12 3.49 6.83
CA LEU A 101 -32.17 4.45 6.45
C LEU A 101 -33.53 3.77 6.26
N LEU A 102 -33.55 2.57 5.67
CA LEU A 102 -34.77 1.78 5.53
C LEU A 102 -35.35 1.40 6.90
N THR A 103 -34.52 0.95 7.85
CA THR A 103 -34.99 0.61 9.21
C THR A 103 -35.56 1.81 9.97
N ILE A 104 -34.98 2.99 9.78
CA ILE A 104 -35.45 4.24 10.43
C ILE A 104 -36.75 4.73 9.78
N SER A 105 -36.94 4.49 8.49
CA SER A 105 -38.08 5.02 7.72
C SER A 105 -39.30 4.10 7.70
N LEU A 106 -39.18 2.86 8.18
CA LEU A 106 -40.33 1.95 8.25
C LEU A 106 -41.26 2.40 9.37
N PRO A 107 -42.52 2.76 9.07
CA PRO A 107 -43.50 3.10 10.10
C PRO A 107 -43.69 1.87 10.98
N ARG A 108 -43.43 2.06 12.28
CA ARG A 108 -43.59 1.02 13.28
C ARG A 108 -45.10 0.83 13.46
N GLU A 109 -45.65 -0.25 12.90
CA GLU A 109 -47.01 -0.65 13.23
C GLU A 109 -47.02 -1.04 14.71
N ASP A 110 -47.51 -0.12 15.55
CA ASP A 110 -47.62 -0.32 16.98
C ASP A 110 -48.51 -1.54 17.23
N ALA A 111 -47.89 -2.61 17.75
CA ALA A 111 -48.59 -3.75 18.29
C ALA A 111 -49.27 -3.34 19.59
N ASP A 112 -50.47 -2.75 19.48
CA ASP A 112 -51.37 -2.52 20.61
C ASP A 112 -51.87 -3.87 21.15
N ALA A 113 -51.15 -4.44 22.11
CA ALA A 113 -51.67 -5.44 23.03
C ALA A 113 -52.03 -4.73 24.35
N PRO A 114 -53.32 -4.61 24.75
CA PRO A 114 -53.69 -3.87 25.95
C PRO A 114 -53.48 -4.74 27.20
N LEU A 115 -52.56 -4.33 28.08
CA LEU A 115 -52.52 -4.75 29.47
C LEU A 115 -53.41 -3.81 30.29
N GLY A 116 -54.62 -4.26 30.62
CA GLY A 116 -55.59 -3.50 31.42
C GLY A 116 -56.22 -4.35 32.53
N VAL A 117 -55.45 -4.63 33.58
CA VAL A 117 -56.03 -5.02 34.88
C VAL A 117 -56.23 -3.74 35.68
N ALA A 118 -57.48 -3.30 35.82
CA ALA A 118 -57.88 -2.29 36.79
C ALA A 118 -59.14 -2.78 37.50
N MET A 119 -58.93 -3.35 38.68
CA MET A 119 -59.97 -3.68 39.65
C MET A 119 -60.17 -2.45 40.54
N SER A 120 -61.35 -1.82 40.49
CA SER A 120 -61.77 -0.80 41.44
C SER A 120 -63.13 -1.18 42.03
N ILE A 121 -63.17 -1.21 43.35
CA ILE A 121 -64.28 -1.59 44.22
C ILE A 121 -64.94 -0.32 44.76
N ASP A 122 -66.28 -0.40 44.94
CA ASP A 122 -67.17 0.38 45.84
C ASP A 122 -67.36 1.90 45.55
N THR A 123 -68.51 2.56 45.80
CA THR A 123 -69.77 2.25 46.49
C THR A 123 -70.80 3.36 46.18
N GLU A 124 -72.07 3.09 46.52
CA GLU A 124 -73.14 4.03 46.89
C GLU A 124 -74.13 4.61 45.84
N SER A 125 -75.41 4.45 46.23
CA SER A 125 -76.51 5.44 46.15
C SER A 125 -77.24 5.62 44.79
N VAL A 126 -78.57 5.63 44.63
CA VAL A 126 -79.81 5.46 45.42
C VAL A 126 -80.97 5.65 44.39
N LEU A 127 -82.20 5.26 44.77
CA LEU A 127 -83.53 5.42 44.10
C LEU A 127 -83.97 4.16 43.33
N GLY A 128 -85.03 3.41 43.67
CA GLY A 128 -86.16 3.62 44.55
C GLY A 128 -87.50 3.40 43.81
N VAL A 129 -88.35 2.48 44.31
CA VAL A 129 -89.85 2.53 44.32
C VAL A 129 -90.54 2.26 42.96
N ALA A 130 -91.60 1.46 42.74
CA ALA A 130 -92.65 0.69 43.45
C ALA A 130 -93.45 -0.11 42.38
N PRO A 131 -94.65 -0.69 42.63
CA PRO A 131 -95.28 -1.16 43.88
C PRO A 131 -95.38 -2.69 43.99
#